data_AF-A0AAU4SJG6-F1
#
_entry.id   AF-A0AAU4SJG6-F1
#
_cell.length_a   1.000
_cell.length_b   1.000
_cell.length_c   1.000
_cell.angle_alpha   90.00
_cell.angle_beta   90.00
_cell.angle_gamma   90.00
#
_symmetry.space_group_name_H-M   'P 1'
#
loop_
_entity.id
_entity.type
_entity.pdbx_description
1 polymer ?
#
loop_
_entity_poly.entity_id
_entity_poly.type
_entity_poly.pdbx_seq_one_letter_code
_entity_poly.pdbx_strand_id
1 'polypeptide(L)'
;MVRAYIATLRAAPPQVPPPPPTVRRVTGWLTRHLAALSEDERAALKEVLARCPELDAAAEHVRDFSEILTQRRGSTLPAWIAVVDSSKLPGLTNFALHLLRDLDALTAGLTLHWSSGGTEGAVNRIKKIKRQLYGRAGFELLRKMILLE
;
A
#
# COMPACT_ATOMS: atom_id res chain seq x y z
N MET A 1 20.36 -43.65 37.88
CA MET A 1 20.20 -42.20 38.12
C MET A 1 20.78 -41.33 37.00
N VAL A 2 22.03 -41.53 36.56
CA VAL A 2 22.69 -40.68 35.55
C VAL A 2 21.98 -40.62 34.18
N ARG A 3 21.43 -41.74 33.70
CA ARG A 3 20.71 -41.79 32.40
C ARG A 3 19.43 -40.93 32.36
N ALA A 4 18.71 -40.82 33.48
CA ALA A 4 17.50 -39.99 33.56
C ALA A 4 17.86 -38.49 33.54
N TYR A 5 18.96 -38.12 34.20
CA TYR A 5 19.49 -36.76 34.21
C TYR A 5 20.06 -36.33 32.84
N ILE A 6 20.66 -37.26 32.10
CA ILE A 6 21.08 -37.00 30.70
C ILE A 6 19.85 -36.86 29.79
N ALA A 7 18.75 -37.56 30.05
CA ALA A 7 17.51 -37.44 29.28
C ALA A 7 16.85 -36.05 29.45
N THR A 8 16.90 -35.45 30.64
CA THR A 8 16.42 -34.08 30.86
C THR A 8 17.28 -33.03 30.18
N LEU A 9 18.59 -33.27 30.03
CA LEU A 9 19.50 -32.39 29.27
C LEU A 9 19.39 -32.57 27.74
N ARG A 10 18.84 -33.69 27.28
CA ARG A 10 18.49 -33.94 25.86
C ARG A 10 17.08 -33.51 25.50
N ALA A 11 16.31 -33.00 26.45
CA ALA A 11 15.02 -32.38 26.14
C ALA A 11 15.26 -31.27 25.10
N ALA A 12 14.57 -31.37 23.97
CA ALA A 12 14.69 -30.38 22.92
C ALA A 12 14.49 -28.98 23.54
N PRO A 13 15.31 -27.98 23.18
CA PRO A 13 15.13 -26.64 23.69
C PRO A 13 13.67 -26.22 23.44
N PRO A 14 13.03 -25.51 24.40
CA PRO A 14 11.66 -25.04 24.20
C PRO A 14 11.60 -24.30 22.87
N GLN A 15 10.68 -24.72 22.00
CA GLN A 15 10.47 -24.10 20.69
C GLN A 15 10.19 -22.62 20.92
N VAL A 16 11.13 -21.76 20.54
CA VAL A 16 10.96 -20.31 20.65
C VAL A 16 9.82 -19.94 19.71
N PRO A 17 8.77 -19.25 20.18
CA PRO A 17 7.69 -18.81 19.30
C PRO A 17 8.28 -17.95 18.17
N PRO A 18 7.74 -18.05 16.95
CA PRO A 18 8.22 -17.24 15.84
C PRO A 18 8.13 -15.75 16.18
N PRO A 19 9.08 -14.93 15.71
CA PRO A 19 9.05 -13.51 15.98
C PRO A 19 7.77 -12.89 15.40
N PRO A 20 7.20 -11.87 16.07
CA PRO A 20 6.01 -11.19 15.57
C PRO A 20 6.25 -10.61 14.17
N PRO A 21 5.22 -10.51 13.33
CA PRO A 21 5.36 -9.95 12.00
C PRO A 21 5.76 -8.48 12.07
N THR A 22 6.62 -8.05 11.14
CA THR A 22 7.05 -6.65 11.06
C THR A 22 5.93 -5.75 10.53
N VAL A 23 5.98 -4.46 10.85
CA VAL A 23 5.02 -3.45 10.34
C VAL A 23 4.92 -3.50 8.81
N ARG A 24 6.05 -3.61 8.10
CA ARG A 24 6.09 -3.73 6.65
C ARG A 24 5.34 -4.97 6.15
N ARG A 25 5.46 -6.09 6.87
CA ARG A 25 4.81 -7.35 6.51
C ARG A 25 3.30 -7.23 6.69
N VAL A 26 2.84 -6.68 7.82
CA VAL A 26 1.41 -6.44 8.08
C VAL A 26 0.82 -5.46 7.06
N THR A 27 1.50 -4.35 6.78
CA THR A 27 1.06 -3.37 5.77
C THR A 27 1.00 -3.99 4.36
N GLY A 28 1.96 -4.84 4.02
CA GLY A 28 1.97 -5.58 2.76
C GLY A 28 0.81 -6.57 2.65
N TRP A 29 0.40 -7.20 3.75
CA TRP A 29 -0.79 -8.05 3.79
C TRP A 29 -2.09 -7.27 3.61
N LEU A 30 -2.19 -6.09 4.25
CA LEU A 30 -3.37 -5.23 4.17
C LEU A 30 -3.63 -4.66 2.78
N THR A 31 -2.56 -4.34 2.05
CA THR A 31 -2.63 -3.68 0.73
C THR A 31 -2.69 -4.66 -0.44
N ARG A 32 -2.54 -5.97 -0.19
CA ARG A 32 -2.69 -7.02 -1.21
C ARG A 32 -4.11 -7.56 -1.19
N HIS A 33 -4.60 -7.95 -2.37
CA HIS A 33 -5.88 -8.65 -2.47
C HIS A 33 -5.84 -9.94 -1.66
N LEU A 34 -6.86 -10.20 -0.82
CA LEU A 34 -6.86 -11.34 0.11
C LEU A 34 -6.59 -12.66 -0.60
N ALA A 35 -7.14 -12.86 -1.80
CA ALA A 35 -6.93 -14.07 -2.60
C ALA A 35 -5.45 -14.34 -2.97
N ALA A 36 -4.58 -13.33 -2.93
CA ALA A 36 -3.17 -13.47 -3.23
C ALA A 36 -2.29 -13.84 -2.01
N LEU A 37 -2.83 -13.82 -0.79
CA LEU A 37 -2.09 -14.23 0.41
C LEU A 37 -2.09 -15.76 0.54
N SER A 38 -1.01 -16.33 1.08
CA SER A 38 -1.04 -17.76 1.46
C SER A 38 -1.99 -18.00 2.64
N GLU A 39 -2.33 -19.25 2.91
CA GLU A 39 -3.18 -19.61 4.06
C GLU A 39 -2.54 -19.18 5.38
N ASP A 40 -1.24 -19.42 5.55
CA ASP A 40 -0.46 -18.98 6.71
C ASP A 40 -0.47 -17.46 6.89
N GLU A 41 -0.34 -16.71 5.80
CA GLU A 41 -0.37 -15.25 5.84
C GLU A 41 -1.76 -14.71 6.22
N ARG A 42 -2.84 -15.36 5.77
CA ARG A 42 -4.21 -15.00 6.17
C ARG A 42 -4.45 -15.30 7.63
N ALA A 43 -4.00 -16.45 8.11
CA ALA A 43 -4.09 -16.81 9.52
C ALA A 43 -3.33 -15.81 10.40
N ALA A 44 -2.10 -15.48 10.03
CA ALA A 44 -1.28 -14.50 10.75
C ALA A 44 -1.90 -13.09 10.72
N LEU A 45 -2.43 -12.65 9.57
CA LEU A 45 -3.14 -11.37 9.48
C LEU A 45 -4.37 -11.36 10.39
N LYS A 46 -5.19 -12.42 10.38
CA LYS A 46 -6.38 -12.54 11.23
C LYS A 46 -6.02 -12.46 12.71
N GLU A 47 -4.94 -13.10 13.13
CA GLU A 47 -4.44 -13.05 14.51
C GLU A 47 -4.00 -11.63 14.91
N VAL A 48 -3.37 -10.89 13.99
CA VAL A 48 -2.98 -9.49 14.21
C VAL A 48 -4.20 -8.58 14.32
N LEU A 49 -5.18 -8.71 13.43
CA LEU A 49 -6.40 -7.89 13.44
C LEU A 49 -7.24 -8.14 14.69
N ALA A 50 -7.34 -9.40 15.14
CA ALA A 50 -8.04 -9.75 16.38
C ALA A 50 -7.46 -9.10 17.64
N ARG A 51 -6.20 -8.62 17.60
CA ARG A 51 -5.54 -7.98 18.74
C ARG A 51 -5.69 -6.46 18.76
N CYS A 52 -6.09 -5.84 17.66
CA CYS A 52 -6.17 -4.39 17.53
C CYS A 52 -7.40 -4.01 16.70
N PRO A 53 -8.54 -3.70 17.35
CA PRO A 53 -9.77 -3.30 16.68
C PRO A 53 -9.60 -2.10 15.75
N GLU A 54 -8.72 -1.16 16.10
CA GLU A 54 -8.40 0.00 15.27
C GLU A 54 -7.72 -0.40 13.96
N LEU A 55 -6.86 -1.42 14.00
CA LEU A 55 -6.21 -1.97 12.82
C LEU A 55 -7.19 -2.79 11.97
N ASP A 56 -8.13 -3.48 12.59
CA ASP A 56 -9.21 -4.19 11.88
C ASP A 56 -10.12 -3.20 11.11
N ALA A 57 -10.56 -2.13 11.78
CA ALA A 57 -11.30 -1.05 11.13
C ALA A 57 -10.49 -0.39 9.99
N ALA A 58 -9.19 -0.16 10.20
CA ALA A 58 -8.32 0.34 9.14
C ALA A 58 -8.22 -0.64 7.96
N ALA A 59 -8.17 -1.95 8.22
CA ALA A 59 -8.12 -2.98 7.19
C ALA A 59 -9.39 -3.00 6.34
N GLU A 60 -10.57 -2.82 6.94
CA GLU A 60 -11.83 -2.68 6.22
C GLU A 60 -11.81 -1.47 5.29
N HIS A 61 -11.46 -0.29 5.80
CA HIS A 61 -11.39 0.91 4.98
C HIS A 61 -10.39 0.82 3.82
N VAL A 62 -9.24 0.15 4.02
CA VAL A 62 -8.26 -0.10 2.96
C VAL A 62 -8.83 -1.03 1.89
N ARG A 63 -9.61 -2.05 2.26
CA ARG A 63 -10.28 -2.94 1.30
C ARG A 63 -11.32 -2.19 0.49
N ASP A 64 -12.19 -1.42 1.15
CA ASP A 64 -13.22 -0.61 0.49
C ASP A 64 -12.58 0.37 -0.51
N PHE A 65 -11.49 1.04 -0.10
CA PHE A 65 -10.78 1.95 -0.98
C PHE A 65 -10.15 1.23 -2.18
N SER A 66 -9.57 0.05 -1.96
CA SER A 66 -9.04 -0.79 -3.04
C SER A 66 -10.12 -1.20 -4.04
N GLU A 67 -11.33 -1.51 -3.59
CA GLU A 67 -12.46 -1.78 -4.50
C GLU A 67 -12.84 -0.56 -5.32
N ILE A 68 -12.89 0.63 -4.71
CA ILE A 68 -13.13 1.89 -5.42
C ILE A 68 -12.09 2.12 -6.52
N LEU A 69 -10.80 1.90 -6.21
CA LEU A 69 -9.69 2.06 -7.15
C LEU A 69 -9.75 1.05 -8.30
N THR A 70 -9.94 -0.23 -7.96
CA THR A 70 -9.89 -1.33 -8.95
C THR A 70 -11.12 -1.37 -9.84
N GLN A 71 -12.29 -1.06 -9.30
CA GLN A 71 -13.56 -1.08 -10.03
C GLN A 71 -13.94 0.29 -10.62
N ARG A 72 -13.06 1.30 -10.46
CA ARG A 72 -13.26 2.65 -10.99
C ARG A 72 -14.62 3.25 -10.57
N ARG A 73 -14.90 3.22 -9.27
CA ARG A 73 -16.14 3.75 -8.68
C ARG A 73 -15.93 5.13 -8.07
N GLY A 74 -15.40 6.08 -8.84
CA GLY A 74 -15.08 7.42 -8.33
C GLY A 74 -16.25 8.16 -7.66
N SER A 75 -17.50 7.85 -8.03
CA SER A 75 -18.71 8.42 -7.42
C SER A 75 -18.97 7.98 -5.97
N THR A 76 -18.42 6.84 -5.53
CA THR A 76 -18.59 6.35 -4.15
C THR A 76 -17.54 6.88 -3.19
N LEU A 77 -16.52 7.58 -3.70
CA LEU A 77 -15.43 8.15 -2.90
C LEU A 77 -15.90 9.09 -1.78
N PRO A 78 -16.87 10.01 -1.98
CA PRO A 78 -17.35 10.88 -0.90
C PRO A 78 -17.99 10.11 0.26
N ALA A 79 -18.75 9.06 -0.04
CA ALA A 79 -19.38 8.22 0.98
C ALA A 79 -18.31 7.46 1.80
N TRP A 80 -17.28 6.93 1.14
CA TRP A 80 -16.15 6.30 1.81
C TRP A 80 -15.40 7.29 2.72
N ILE A 81 -15.15 8.53 2.25
CA ILE A 81 -14.52 9.57 3.08
C ILE A 81 -15.33 9.85 4.35
N ALA A 82 -16.66 9.94 4.25
CA ALA A 82 -17.53 10.17 5.40
C ALA A 82 -17.47 9.02 6.42
N VAL A 83 -17.44 7.78 5.94
CA VAL A 83 -17.29 6.58 6.79
C VAL A 83 -15.93 6.60 7.50
N VAL A 84 -14.84 6.90 6.79
CA VAL A 84 -13.48 6.98 7.36
C VAL A 84 -13.31 8.16 8.33
N ASP A 85 -13.99 9.28 8.11
CA ASP A 85 -14.00 10.37 9.09
C ASP A 85 -14.74 9.97 10.37
N SER A 86 -15.81 9.18 10.25
CA SER A 86 -16.57 8.69 11.41
C SER A 86 -15.80 7.69 12.28
N SER A 87 -14.84 6.94 11.72
CA SER A 87 -14.04 5.98 12.49
C SER A 87 -12.95 6.62 13.36
N LYS A 88 -12.69 7.93 13.18
CA LYS A 88 -11.76 8.74 13.99
C LYS A 88 -10.36 8.14 14.14
N LEU A 89 -9.91 7.40 13.12
CA LEU A 89 -8.55 6.86 13.01
C LEU A 89 -7.61 7.96 12.50
N PRO A 90 -6.76 8.59 13.34
CA PRO A 90 -6.15 9.89 13.00
C PRO A 90 -5.38 9.92 11.67
N GLY A 91 -4.59 8.88 11.39
CA GLY A 91 -3.82 8.78 10.14
C GLY A 91 -4.69 8.61 8.91
N LEU A 92 -5.76 7.82 9.01
CA LEU A 92 -6.64 7.50 7.89
C LEU A 92 -7.70 8.58 7.66
N THR A 93 -8.27 9.11 8.73
CA THR A 93 -9.17 10.27 8.70
C THR A 93 -8.47 11.47 8.05
N ASN A 94 -7.24 11.79 8.48
CA ASN A 94 -6.51 12.89 7.86
C ASN A 94 -6.25 12.64 6.37
N PHE A 95 -5.87 11.41 5.99
CA PHE A 95 -5.73 11.04 4.57
C PHE A 95 -7.03 11.25 3.79
N ALA A 96 -8.16 10.72 4.26
CA ALA A 96 -9.45 10.81 3.58
C ALA A 96 -9.93 12.26 3.43
N LEU A 97 -9.78 13.08 4.47
CA LEU A 97 -10.14 14.50 4.42
C LEU A 97 -9.26 15.29 3.43
N HIS A 98 -7.98 14.93 3.27
CA HIS A 98 -7.13 15.57 2.27
C HIS A 98 -7.59 15.31 0.82
N LEU A 99 -8.22 14.16 0.55
CA LEU A 99 -8.77 13.86 -0.78
C LEU A 99 -9.88 14.83 -1.21
N LEU A 100 -10.57 15.47 -0.25
CA LEU A 100 -11.62 16.45 -0.55
C LEU A 100 -11.11 17.66 -1.32
N ARG A 101 -9.81 18.01 -1.20
CA ARG A 101 -9.22 19.15 -1.90
C ARG A 101 -9.22 18.98 -3.42
N ASP A 102 -9.09 17.74 -3.87
CA ASP A 102 -8.98 17.37 -5.28
C ASP A 102 -10.10 16.39 -5.67
N LEU A 103 -11.25 16.46 -4.99
CA LEU A 103 -12.32 15.47 -5.11
C LEU A 103 -12.78 15.30 -6.56
N ASP A 104 -13.03 16.40 -7.28
CA ASP A 104 -13.47 16.36 -8.66
C ASP A 104 -12.43 15.66 -9.57
N ALA A 105 -11.15 15.96 -9.36
CA ALA A 105 -10.06 15.35 -10.11
C ALA A 105 -9.91 13.85 -9.79
N LEU A 106 -10.03 13.46 -8.53
CA LEU A 106 -10.00 12.07 -8.10
C LEU A 106 -11.21 11.29 -8.61
N THR A 107 -12.42 11.84 -8.50
CA THR A 107 -13.63 11.22 -9.04
C THR A 107 -13.52 11.05 -10.55
N ALA A 108 -13.04 12.05 -11.29
CA ALA A 108 -12.79 11.94 -12.72
C ALA A 108 -11.74 10.87 -13.05
N GLY A 109 -10.60 10.88 -12.35
CA GLY A 109 -9.52 9.91 -12.54
C GLY A 109 -9.91 8.47 -12.21
N LEU A 110 -10.86 8.30 -11.29
CA LEU A 110 -11.41 7.01 -10.90
C LEU A 110 -12.68 6.62 -11.66
N THR A 111 -13.18 7.42 -12.59
CA THR A 111 -14.41 7.09 -13.35
C THR A 111 -14.15 7.04 -14.85
N LEU A 112 -13.30 7.93 -15.36
CA LEU A 112 -13.00 8.01 -16.78
C LEU A 112 -12.04 6.88 -17.20
N HIS A 113 -12.07 6.56 -18.49
CA HIS A 113 -11.14 5.59 -19.07
C HIS A 113 -9.73 6.17 -19.30
N TRP A 114 -9.62 7.51 -19.33
CA TRP A 114 -8.37 8.24 -19.52
C TRP A 114 -7.41 8.07 -18.34
N SER A 115 -6.12 7.95 -18.63
CA SER A 115 -5.07 7.90 -17.62
C SER A 115 -3.93 8.86 -17.96
N SER A 116 -3.27 9.39 -16.94
CA SER A 116 -2.05 10.20 -17.08
C SER A 116 -0.81 9.37 -17.44
N GLY A 117 -0.92 8.04 -17.53
CA GLY A 117 0.24 7.15 -17.66
C GLY A 117 1.12 7.42 -18.88
N GLY A 118 0.52 7.75 -20.03
CA GLY A 118 1.27 8.14 -21.23
C GLY A 118 2.05 9.45 -21.03
N THR A 119 1.40 10.45 -20.44
CA THR A 119 2.00 11.76 -20.14
C THR A 119 3.09 11.63 -19.08
N GLU A 120 2.86 10.87 -18.02
CA GLU A 120 3.84 10.59 -16.98
C GLU A 120 5.04 9.82 -17.51
N GLY A 121 4.82 8.85 -18.41
CA GLY A 121 5.88 8.14 -19.12
C GLY A 121 6.76 9.09 -19.94
N ALA A 122 6.13 9.98 -20.72
CA ALA A 122 6.84 11.00 -21.49
C ALA A 122 7.64 11.95 -20.58
N VAL A 123 7.03 12.44 -19.50
CA VAL A 123 7.70 13.30 -18.51
C VAL A 123 8.88 12.58 -17.85
N ASN A 124 8.73 11.30 -17.51
CA ASN A 124 9.81 10.49 -16.91
C ASN A 124 10.97 10.28 -17.88
N ARG A 125 10.68 10.03 -19.16
CA ARG A 125 11.70 9.98 -20.23
C ARG A 125 12.45 11.30 -20.35
N ILE A 126 11.72 12.42 -20.41
CA ILE A 126 12.34 13.76 -20.49
C ILE A 126 13.22 14.03 -19.26
N LYS A 127 12.74 13.69 -18.05
CA LYS A 127 13.52 13.81 -16.81
C LYS A 127 14.78 12.95 -16.86
N LYS A 128 14.73 11.74 -17.44
CA LYS A 128 15.89 10.87 -17.63
C LYS A 128 16.92 11.51 -18.56
N ILE A 129 16.51 12.00 -19.73
CA ILE A 129 17.39 12.70 -20.68
C ILE A 129 18.04 13.92 -20.01
N LYS A 130 17.26 14.74 -19.29
CA LYS A 130 17.80 15.89 -18.55
C LYS A 130 18.83 15.47 -17.49
N ARG A 131 18.61 14.35 -16.79
CA ARG A 131 19.54 13.80 -15.79
C ARG A 131 20.81 13.25 -16.42
N GLN A 132 20.75 12.61 -17.59
CA GLN A 132 21.94 12.18 -18.34
C GLN A 132 22.85 13.35 -18.70
N LEU A 133 22.25 14.53 -18.95
CA LEU A 133 22.97 15.76 -19.26
C LEU A 133 23.34 16.58 -18.00
N TYR A 134 23.19 16.00 -16.81
CA TYR A 134 23.47 16.65 -15.51
C TYR A 134 22.76 18.00 -15.33
N GLY A 135 21.63 18.21 -16.01
CA GLY A 135 20.91 19.48 -16.01
C GLY A 135 21.63 20.64 -16.71
N ARG A 136 22.74 20.40 -17.43
CA ARG A 136 23.56 21.44 -18.07
C ARG A 136 23.17 21.74 -19.52
N ALA A 137 22.27 20.94 -20.10
CA ALA A 137 21.81 21.14 -21.46
C ALA A 137 20.78 22.28 -21.54
N GLY A 138 20.99 23.20 -22.49
CA GLY A 138 20.00 24.20 -22.88
C GLY A 138 18.82 23.59 -23.63
N PHE A 139 17.75 24.37 -23.81
CA PHE A 139 16.50 23.92 -24.43
C PHE A 139 16.70 23.27 -25.81
N GLU A 140 17.51 23.88 -26.68
CA GLU A 140 17.77 23.36 -28.03
C GLU A 140 18.40 21.96 -28.03
N LEU A 141 19.36 21.71 -27.12
CA LEU A 141 20.00 20.41 -27.00
C LEU A 141 19.03 19.36 -26.43
N LEU A 142 18.26 19.74 -25.41
CA LEU A 142 17.21 18.88 -24.85
C LEU A 142 16.16 18.52 -25.91
N ARG A 143 15.69 19.50 -26.68
CA ARG A 143 14.72 19.29 -27.77
C ARG A 143 15.25 18.30 -28.80
N LYS A 144 16.49 18.48 -29.25
CA LYS A 144 17.13 17.55 -30.20
C LYS A 144 17.20 16.13 -29.64
N MET A 145 17.64 15.95 -28.40
CA MET A 145 17.71 14.61 -27.79
C MET A 145 16.33 13.97 -27.61
N ILE A 146 15.31 14.73 -27.23
CA ILE A 146 13.95 14.21 -27.06
C ILE A 146 13.35 13.73 -28.39
N LEU A 147 13.62 14.43 -29.49
CA LEU A 147 13.07 14.14 -30.83
C LEU A 147 13.86 13.07 -31.61
N LEU A 148 15.12 12.82 -31.26
CA LEU A 148 16.02 11.91 -31.97
C LEU A 148 16.15 10.52 -31.32
N GLU A 149 15.89 10.41 -30.02
CA GLU A 149 15.63 9.12 -29.36
C GLU A 149 14.19 8.65 -29.62
#